data_AF-A0A7C0U1Z9-F1
#
_entry.id   AF-A0A7C0U1Z9-F1
#
_cell.length_a   1.000
_cell.length_b   1.000
_cell.length_c   1.000
_cell.angle_alpha   90.00
_cell.angle_beta   90.00
_cell.angle_gamma   90.00
#
_symmetry.space_group_name_H-M   'P 1'
#
loop_
_entity.id
_entity.type
_entity.pdbx_description
1 polymer ?
#
loop_
_entity_poly.entity_id
_entity_poly.type
_entity_poly.pdbx_seq_one_letter_code
_entity_poly.pdbx_strand_id
1 'polypeptide(L)'
;MLFPAYPLLLVTPRKSKFKIGARRVYVDLPWQAYSFIGMILYKAQKEALTAEDVKKEWNAYLKSHKKALSYGGKPMVKVVVRYDKNLKKCILLLRINWSLFLEYLEEKAKNLMIEVDKDGKSIMKVYGDIWNNYFSGIGMISAPQPTYPNFQRFIKLLKRTGDYYQLIKLIDELKESVETLDKILKENYPFIRLHTLNLIMDIEYLKNLVNVANIPASYLLLRNILENFVKIFVYFDLGKYIDPNFILAVMFVYEYESMSNRVFSLKSFKSKFIKKCSKIISSISSNEVNILDIINKFLEKEMPKLGVNKGLLENLSKDYGLEDANLANIYNACSQVIHNQPPLPFYSLLEVKFFKYFLKRYVNSIKILVEKMCRLLGVDVELKRARLTPITVDVKSIKKCIKIAREIARSYESSIMETIKMSILKLEVERPDILIRPLTLACLFYLVSTNFKRIKNLEFIEEDIYDVARILQPFSFRFVESEIGNTLSALQEIIIPRLEKYSNFASLSLEEKRRVISYLLSLYSPYIITDLFKTWSVIHR
;
A
#
# COMPACT_ATOMS: atom_id res chain seq x y z
N MET A 1 2.82 2.31 -18.93
CA MET A 1 3.75 2.78 -17.87
C MET A 1 2.95 3.13 -16.63
N LEU A 2 3.22 2.46 -15.51
CA LEU A 2 2.41 2.54 -14.28
C LEU A 2 2.86 3.63 -13.30
N PHE A 3 4.12 4.09 -13.43
CA PHE A 3 4.67 5.08 -12.52
C PHE A 3 3.90 6.40 -12.60
N PRO A 4 3.51 7.01 -11.47
CA PRO A 4 2.75 8.26 -11.46
C PRO A 4 3.52 9.39 -12.13
N ALA A 5 2.79 10.27 -12.81
CA ALA A 5 3.32 11.48 -13.41
C ALA A 5 2.61 12.69 -12.81
N TYR A 6 3.35 13.78 -12.63
CA TYR A 6 2.75 15.06 -12.33
C TYR A 6 1.78 15.45 -13.45
N PRO A 7 0.75 16.26 -13.14
CA PRO A 7 -0.11 16.87 -14.14
C PRO A 7 0.66 18.00 -14.84
N LEU A 8 1.79 17.68 -15.46
CA LEU A 8 2.77 18.58 -16.06
C LEU A 8 3.36 17.88 -17.29
N LEU A 9 3.56 18.63 -18.38
CA LEU A 9 4.13 18.09 -19.61
C LEU A 9 5.32 18.91 -20.09
N LEU A 10 6.45 18.25 -20.29
CA LEU A 10 7.60 18.84 -20.97
C LEU A 10 7.22 19.18 -22.42
N VAL A 11 7.29 20.46 -22.75
CA VAL A 11 7.02 20.97 -24.10
C VAL A 11 8.33 21.19 -24.82
N THR A 12 8.43 20.66 -26.04
CA THR A 12 9.57 20.98 -26.91
C THR A 12 9.39 22.42 -27.43
N PRO A 13 10.35 23.32 -27.20
CA PRO A 13 10.24 24.68 -27.70
C PRO A 13 10.11 24.74 -29.22
N ARG A 14 9.38 25.74 -29.73
CA ARG A 14 9.29 25.99 -31.18
C ARG A 14 10.70 26.20 -31.75
N LYS A 15 10.92 25.70 -32.97
CA LYS A 15 12.20 25.75 -33.71
C LYS A 15 13.37 24.97 -33.07
N SER A 16 13.17 24.24 -31.98
CA SER A 16 14.21 23.38 -31.40
C SER A 16 14.64 22.29 -32.38
N LYS A 17 15.96 22.11 -32.51
CA LYS A 17 16.60 20.99 -33.23
C LYS A 17 16.43 19.66 -32.52
N PHE A 18 16.19 19.70 -31.21
CA PHE A 18 15.90 18.54 -30.37
C PHE A 18 14.40 18.41 -30.09
N LYS A 19 13.90 17.18 -30.11
CA LYS A 19 12.56 16.80 -29.64
C LYS A 19 12.67 16.08 -28.31
N ILE A 20 11.75 16.33 -27.38
CA ILE A 20 11.70 15.59 -26.12
C ILE A 20 11.04 14.23 -26.38
N GLY A 21 11.73 13.15 -26.02
CA GLY A 21 11.21 11.79 -26.23
C GLY A 21 10.21 11.33 -25.18
N ALA A 22 10.32 11.81 -23.93
CA ALA A 22 9.36 11.54 -22.87
C ALA A 22 8.79 12.87 -22.35
N ARG A 23 7.53 13.17 -22.69
CA ARG A 23 6.87 14.42 -22.28
C ARG A 23 6.40 14.40 -20.82
N ARG A 24 6.27 13.21 -20.22
CA ARG A 24 5.77 13.06 -18.85
C ARG A 24 6.86 13.37 -17.83
N VAL A 25 6.46 14.05 -16.77
CA VAL A 25 7.28 14.32 -15.59
C VAL A 25 6.83 13.33 -14.52
N TYR A 26 7.68 12.40 -14.12
CA TYR A 26 7.37 11.37 -13.13
C TYR A 26 7.43 11.97 -11.73
N VAL A 27 6.46 11.60 -10.89
CA VAL A 27 6.42 12.01 -9.48
C VAL A 27 7.63 11.44 -8.74
N ASP A 28 8.09 12.09 -7.68
CA ASP A 28 9.23 11.70 -6.83
C ASP A 28 10.61 11.62 -7.53
N LEU A 29 10.67 11.62 -8.87
CA LEU A 29 11.93 11.66 -9.58
C LEU A 29 12.54 13.06 -9.38
N PRO A 30 13.82 13.15 -8.97
CA PRO A 30 14.45 14.43 -8.67
C PRO A 30 14.29 15.45 -9.80
N TRP A 31 13.72 16.61 -9.48
CA TRP A 31 13.41 17.67 -10.43
C TRP A 31 14.64 18.15 -11.22
N GLN A 32 15.84 18.01 -10.66
CA GLN A 32 17.12 18.34 -11.31
C GLN A 32 17.31 17.58 -12.63
N ALA A 33 16.73 16.38 -12.76
CA ALA A 33 16.76 15.62 -14.01
C ALA A 33 15.96 16.33 -15.13
N TYR A 34 14.83 16.93 -14.78
CA TYR A 34 13.99 17.69 -15.70
C TYR A 34 14.55 19.08 -15.98
N SER A 35 15.14 19.73 -14.97
CA SER A 35 15.86 21.00 -15.14
C SER A 35 16.97 20.89 -16.18
N PHE A 36 17.76 19.81 -16.15
CA PHE A 36 18.79 19.56 -17.16
C PHE A 36 18.20 19.45 -18.58
N ILE A 37 17.06 18.75 -18.74
CA ILE A 37 16.37 18.65 -20.03
C ILE A 37 15.96 20.04 -20.53
N GLY A 38 15.39 20.88 -19.66
CA GLY A 38 15.02 22.26 -19.99
C GLY A 38 16.23 23.10 -20.40
N MET A 39 17.34 23.02 -19.65
CA MET A 39 18.59 23.71 -19.94
C MET A 39 19.14 23.34 -21.34
N ILE A 40 19.20 22.05 -21.67
CA ILE A 40 19.69 21.59 -22.98
C ILE A 40 18.79 22.07 -24.11
N LEU A 41 17.46 22.07 -23.93
CA LEU A 41 16.54 22.56 -24.95
C LEU A 41 16.70 24.06 -25.19
N TYR A 42 16.87 24.84 -24.12
CA TYR A 42 17.12 26.28 -24.23
C TYR A 42 18.45 26.57 -24.96
N LYS A 43 19.53 25.86 -24.60
CA LYS A 43 20.81 25.95 -25.32
C LYS A 43 20.65 25.56 -26.80
N ALA A 44 19.92 24.48 -27.10
CA ALA A 44 19.67 24.01 -28.47
C ALA A 44 18.83 24.97 -29.34
N GLN A 45 18.16 25.96 -28.75
CA GLN A 45 17.49 27.03 -29.52
C GLN A 45 18.48 28.10 -29.99
N LYS A 46 19.57 28.31 -29.26
CA LYS A 46 20.58 29.34 -29.54
C LYS A 46 21.76 28.79 -30.33
N GLU A 47 22.13 27.54 -30.10
CA GLU A 47 23.37 26.94 -30.59
C GLU A 47 23.13 25.56 -31.22
N ALA A 48 24.05 25.13 -32.08
CA ALA A 48 24.03 23.79 -32.66
C ALA A 48 24.70 22.79 -31.69
N LEU A 49 23.90 22.07 -30.90
CA LEU A 49 24.40 21.01 -30.02
C LEU A 49 24.45 19.65 -30.72
N THR A 50 25.57 18.95 -30.58
CA THR A 50 25.71 17.54 -30.98
C THR A 50 25.32 16.59 -29.83
N ALA A 51 25.20 15.28 -30.13
CA ALA A 51 24.96 14.27 -29.10
C ALA A 51 26.10 14.18 -28.08
N GLU A 52 27.34 14.39 -28.52
CA GLU A 52 28.53 14.32 -27.66
C GLU A 52 28.62 15.53 -26.73
N ASP A 53 28.16 16.70 -27.18
CA ASP A 53 28.06 17.92 -26.35
C ASP A 53 27.07 17.70 -25.20
N VAL A 54 25.87 17.18 -25.51
CA VAL A 54 24.86 16.87 -24.50
C VAL A 54 25.39 15.84 -23.48
N LYS A 55 26.17 14.86 -23.93
CA LYS A 55 26.78 13.84 -23.05
C LYS A 55 27.84 14.45 -22.13
N LYS A 56 28.69 15.35 -22.64
CA LYS A 56 29.70 16.08 -21.83
C LYS A 56 29.01 16.95 -20.77
N GLU A 57 28.02 17.74 -21.18
CA GLU A 57 27.20 18.58 -20.30
C GLU A 57 26.50 17.75 -19.22
N TRP A 58 25.92 16.61 -19.59
CA TRP A 58 25.27 15.70 -18.63
C TRP A 58 26.25 15.17 -17.58
N ASN A 59 27.45 14.76 -18.02
CA ASN A 59 28.46 14.24 -17.09
C ASN A 59 28.96 15.32 -16.12
N ALA A 60 29.13 16.56 -16.59
CA ALA A 60 29.47 17.70 -15.74
C ALA A 60 28.33 18.00 -14.74
N TYR A 61 27.08 18.05 -15.21
CA TYR A 61 25.91 18.30 -14.38
C TYR A 61 25.68 17.20 -13.33
N LEU A 62 25.92 15.94 -13.69
CA LEU A 62 25.83 14.81 -12.78
C LEU A 62 26.87 14.88 -11.65
N LYS A 63 28.07 15.41 -11.93
CA LYS A 63 29.10 15.63 -10.89
C LYS A 63 28.65 16.68 -9.88
N SER A 64 28.10 17.81 -10.33
CA SER A 64 27.63 18.88 -9.44
C SER A 64 26.34 18.50 -8.67
N HIS A 65 25.50 17.63 -9.24
CA HIS A 65 24.24 17.17 -8.63
C HIS A 65 24.27 15.72 -8.17
N LYS A 66 25.46 15.18 -7.86
CA LYS A 66 25.64 13.75 -7.54
C LYS A 66 24.72 13.26 -6.42
N LYS A 67 24.54 14.07 -5.36
CA LYS A 67 23.68 13.74 -4.21
C LYS A 67 22.20 13.57 -4.58
N ALA A 68 21.71 14.35 -5.55
CA ALA A 68 20.30 14.32 -5.96
C ALA A 68 20.03 13.24 -7.02
N LEU A 69 20.98 13.00 -7.93
CA LEU A 69 20.78 12.17 -9.12
C LEU A 69 21.40 10.78 -9.05
N SER A 70 22.14 10.48 -7.98
CA SER A 70 22.81 9.19 -7.79
C SER A 70 22.48 8.57 -6.45
N TYR A 71 22.43 7.24 -6.41
CA TYR A 71 22.25 6.45 -5.21
C TYR A 71 23.27 5.30 -5.19
N GLY A 72 23.94 5.07 -4.06
CA GLY A 72 25.04 4.10 -3.97
C GLY A 72 26.18 4.35 -4.97
N GLY A 73 26.47 5.62 -5.28
CA GLY A 73 27.47 6.02 -6.27
C GLY A 73 27.08 5.79 -7.74
N LYS A 74 25.89 5.24 -8.02
CA LYS A 74 25.38 4.97 -9.37
C LYS A 74 24.31 5.99 -9.76
N PRO A 75 24.30 6.48 -11.01
CA PRO A 75 23.28 7.42 -11.47
C PRO A 75 21.92 6.74 -11.62
N MET A 76 20.88 7.34 -11.03
CA MET A 76 19.49 6.89 -11.17
C MET A 76 18.91 7.25 -12.54
N VAL A 77 19.45 8.29 -13.17
CA VAL A 77 19.00 8.81 -14.46
C VAL A 77 20.15 8.96 -15.43
N LYS A 78 19.87 8.84 -16.72
CA LYS A 78 20.80 9.11 -17.81
C LYS A 78 20.08 9.87 -18.90
N VAL A 79 20.69 10.90 -19.45
CA VAL A 79 20.18 11.62 -20.61
C VAL A 79 20.91 11.12 -21.85
N VAL A 80 20.15 10.73 -22.87
CA VAL A 80 20.67 10.17 -24.12
C VAL A 80 20.04 10.89 -25.30
N VAL A 81 20.85 11.20 -26.31
CA VAL A 81 20.36 11.71 -27.58
C VAL A 81 20.26 10.56 -28.58
N ARG A 82 19.13 10.46 -29.27
CA ARG A 82 18.91 9.50 -30.36
C ARG A 82 18.41 10.20 -31.60
N TYR A 83 19.06 10.01 -32.75
CA TYR A 83 18.51 10.48 -34.02
C TYR A 83 17.32 9.62 -34.45
N ASP A 84 16.20 10.28 -34.77
CA ASP A 84 15.02 9.64 -35.35
C ASP A 84 14.97 9.95 -36.85
N LYS A 85 15.12 8.90 -37.66
CA LYS A 85 15.14 9.00 -39.12
C LYS A 85 13.81 9.49 -39.68
N ASN A 86 12.68 9.11 -39.07
CA ASN A 86 11.34 9.46 -39.54
C ASN A 86 11.04 10.93 -39.26
N LEU A 87 11.46 11.43 -38.10
CA LEU A 87 11.24 12.82 -37.70
C LEU A 87 12.35 13.77 -38.19
N LYS A 88 13.43 13.23 -38.77
CA LYS A 88 14.66 13.97 -39.14
C LYS A 88 15.15 14.89 -38.02
N LYS A 89 15.05 14.43 -36.76
CA LYS A 89 15.37 15.21 -35.56
C LYS A 89 16.08 14.37 -34.51
N CYS A 90 16.91 15.03 -33.71
CA CYS A 90 17.50 14.45 -32.51
C CYS A 90 16.44 14.39 -31.40
N ILE A 91 16.29 13.24 -30.76
CA ILE A 91 15.39 13.02 -29.63
C ILE A 91 16.21 12.96 -28.35
N LEU A 92 15.89 13.84 -27.41
CA LEU A 92 16.44 13.85 -26.06
C LEU A 92 15.61 12.91 -25.17
N LEU A 93 16.24 11.86 -24.66
CA LEU A 93 15.62 10.80 -23.88
C LEU A 93 16.16 10.80 -22.45
N LEU A 94 15.26 10.93 -21.48
CA LEU A 94 15.54 10.65 -20.08
C LEU A 94 15.34 9.15 -19.82
N ARG A 95 16.41 8.41 -19.55
CA ARG A 95 16.38 7.01 -19.16
C ARG A 95 16.52 6.91 -17.65
N ILE A 96 15.57 6.22 -17.02
CA ILE A 96 15.51 6.05 -15.56
C ILE A 96 15.89 4.61 -15.23
N ASN A 97 16.81 4.43 -14.29
CA ASN A 97 17.10 3.13 -13.68
C ASN A 97 16.07 2.88 -12.57
N TRP A 98 14.93 2.31 -12.94
CA TRP A 98 13.79 2.10 -12.03
C TRP A 98 14.15 1.30 -10.77
N SER A 99 14.99 0.26 -10.88
CA SER A 99 15.40 -0.54 -9.71
C SER A 99 16.12 0.34 -8.69
N LEU A 100 17.13 1.08 -9.15
CA LEU A 100 17.94 1.93 -8.28
C LEU A 100 17.13 3.09 -7.70
N PHE A 101 16.22 3.66 -8.49
CA PHE A 101 15.33 4.72 -8.04
C PHE A 101 14.33 4.24 -6.99
N LEU A 102 13.77 3.04 -7.14
CA LEU A 102 12.89 2.45 -6.12
C LEU A 102 13.64 2.17 -4.82
N GLU A 103 14.89 1.66 -4.89
CA GLU A 103 15.76 1.49 -3.72
C GLU A 103 16.05 2.82 -3.01
N TYR A 104 16.32 3.88 -3.79
CA TYR A 104 16.49 5.23 -3.25
C TYR A 104 15.25 5.72 -2.50
N LEU A 105 14.06 5.56 -3.07
CA LEU A 105 12.81 5.97 -2.41
C LEU A 105 12.54 5.17 -1.12
N GLU A 106 12.87 3.88 -1.12
CA GLU A 106 12.74 3.02 0.06
C GLU A 106 13.65 3.49 1.21
N GLU A 107 14.93 3.74 0.92
CA GLU A 107 15.88 4.23 1.92
C GLU A 107 15.54 5.65 2.38
N LYS A 108 15.07 6.50 1.47
CA LYS A 108 14.60 7.85 1.80
C LYS A 108 13.42 7.81 2.78
N ALA A 109 12.42 6.96 2.51
CA ALA A 109 11.27 6.77 3.39
C ALA A 109 11.68 6.29 4.79
N LYS A 110 12.63 5.34 4.86
CA LYS A 110 13.17 4.83 6.13
C LYS A 110 13.89 5.91 6.93
N ASN A 111 14.72 6.72 6.28
CA ASN A 111 15.44 7.81 6.96
C ASN A 111 14.50 8.89 7.50
N LEU A 112 13.46 9.25 6.74
CA LEU A 112 12.44 10.19 7.19
C LEU A 112 11.67 9.67 8.42
N MET A 113 11.45 8.36 8.52
CA MET A 113 10.80 7.75 9.69
C MET A 113 11.64 7.90 10.98
N ILE A 114 12.97 7.82 10.89
CA ILE A 114 13.86 8.03 12.04
C ILE A 114 13.68 9.44 12.63
N GLU A 115 13.41 10.43 11.78
CA GLU A 115 13.17 11.81 12.23
C GLU A 115 11.79 11.95 12.90
N VAL A 116 10.77 11.25 12.39
CA VAL A 116 9.41 11.23 12.96
C VAL A 116 9.38 10.53 14.31
N ASP A 117 10.19 9.49 14.50
CA ASP A 117 10.34 8.83 15.79
C ASP A 117 10.89 9.77 16.87
N LYS A 118 11.73 10.74 16.49
CA LYS A 118 12.26 11.76 17.41
C LYS A 118 11.26 12.89 17.64
N ASP A 119 10.66 13.40 16.57
CA ASP A 119 9.64 14.43 16.62
C ASP A 119 8.56 14.16 15.58
N GLY A 120 7.34 13.87 16.04
CA GLY A 120 6.19 13.61 15.17
C GLY A 120 5.92 14.72 14.16
N LYS A 121 6.33 15.98 14.41
CA LYS A 121 6.17 17.08 13.43
C LYS A 121 7.04 16.91 12.19
N SER A 122 8.12 16.13 12.27
CA SER A 122 9.03 15.87 11.15
C SER A 122 8.38 15.13 10.00
N ILE A 123 7.17 14.58 10.17
CA ILE A 123 6.38 14.03 9.05
C ILE A 123 6.17 15.06 7.93
N MET A 124 6.10 16.36 8.28
CA MET A 124 5.94 17.42 7.30
C MET A 124 7.15 17.57 6.38
N LYS A 125 8.33 17.02 6.73
CA LYS A 125 9.47 16.95 5.82
C LYS A 125 9.23 16.03 4.64
N VAL A 126 8.46 14.94 4.82
CA VAL A 126 8.05 14.04 3.73
C VAL A 126 7.29 14.84 2.68
N TYR A 127 6.28 15.57 3.12
CA TYR A 127 5.43 16.38 2.25
C TYR A 127 6.18 17.60 1.70
N GLY A 128 7.03 18.23 2.51
CA GLY A 128 7.95 19.27 2.05
C GLY A 128 8.82 18.78 0.89
N ASP A 129 9.39 17.58 0.98
CA ASP A 129 10.18 16.99 -0.09
C ASP A 129 9.36 16.71 -1.36
N ILE A 130 8.14 16.19 -1.21
CA ILE A 130 7.23 15.93 -2.34
C ILE A 130 6.84 17.24 -3.04
N TRP A 131 6.45 18.25 -2.26
CA TRP A 131 6.06 19.56 -2.77
C TRP A 131 7.23 20.31 -3.38
N ASN A 132 8.39 20.32 -2.73
CA ASN A 132 9.61 20.93 -3.26
C ASN A 132 10.00 20.31 -4.60
N ASN A 133 9.88 18.99 -4.73
CA ASN A 133 10.15 18.32 -6.01
C ASN A 133 9.15 18.73 -7.10
N TYR A 134 7.87 18.89 -6.74
CA TYR A 134 6.84 19.36 -7.67
C TYR A 134 7.06 20.81 -8.10
N PHE A 135 7.12 21.75 -7.14
CA PHE A 135 7.21 23.19 -7.42
C PHE A 135 8.53 23.59 -8.10
N SER A 136 9.65 22.96 -7.73
CA SER A 136 10.94 23.22 -8.39
C SER A 136 10.94 22.77 -9.86
N GLY A 137 10.05 21.86 -10.24
CA GLY A 137 9.85 21.45 -11.63
C GLY A 137 8.99 22.40 -12.45
N ILE A 138 8.12 23.22 -11.84
CA ILE A 138 7.08 24.00 -12.55
C ILE A 138 7.66 25.13 -13.41
N GLY A 139 8.77 25.75 -12.99
CA GLY A 139 9.38 26.89 -13.69
C GLY A 139 9.81 26.64 -15.15
N MET A 140 9.78 25.40 -15.63
CA MET A 140 10.16 25.01 -17.00
C MET A 140 9.05 24.30 -17.78
N ILE A 141 7.82 24.23 -17.25
CA ILE A 141 6.83 23.23 -17.68
C ILE A 141 5.43 23.85 -17.79
N SER A 142 4.72 23.59 -18.90
CA SER A 142 3.34 24.03 -19.09
C SER A 142 2.38 23.13 -18.31
N ALA A 143 1.46 23.73 -17.57
CA ALA A 143 0.35 23.01 -16.94
C ALA A 143 -0.66 22.55 -18.02
N PRO A 144 -0.88 21.24 -18.23
CA PRO A 144 -2.02 20.74 -18.97
C PRO A 144 -3.33 20.93 -18.18
N GLN A 145 -4.45 20.65 -18.84
CA GLN A 145 -5.76 20.48 -18.20
C GLN A 145 -5.67 19.46 -17.05
N PRO A 146 -6.35 19.71 -15.91
CA PRO A 146 -6.32 18.81 -14.77
C PRO A 146 -6.80 17.43 -15.20
N THR A 147 -5.91 16.45 -15.08
CA THR A 147 -6.24 15.04 -15.30
C THR A 147 -6.23 14.36 -13.96
N TYR A 148 -7.38 13.81 -13.56
CA TYR A 148 -7.49 13.12 -12.28
C TYR A 148 -6.52 11.93 -12.22
N PRO A 149 -5.80 11.76 -11.09
CA PRO A 149 -4.91 10.62 -10.90
C PRO A 149 -5.68 9.29 -11.06
N ASN A 150 -5.18 8.40 -11.90
CA ASN A 150 -5.79 7.08 -12.08
C ASN A 150 -5.33 6.14 -10.96
N PHE A 151 -6.17 5.97 -9.93
CA PHE A 151 -5.86 5.17 -8.75
C PHE A 151 -5.57 3.70 -9.08
N GLN A 152 -6.28 3.10 -10.04
CA GLN A 152 -6.10 1.69 -10.42
C GLN A 152 -4.68 1.42 -10.91
N ARG A 153 -4.13 2.32 -11.73
CA ARG A 153 -2.73 2.22 -12.20
C ARG A 153 -1.73 2.35 -11.06
N PHE A 154 -2.04 3.19 -10.07
CA PHE A 154 -1.18 3.38 -8.91
C PHE A 154 -1.21 2.18 -7.97
N ILE A 155 -2.39 1.64 -7.65
CA ILE A 155 -2.54 0.39 -6.88
C ILE A 155 -1.76 -0.75 -7.55
N LYS A 156 -1.83 -0.86 -8.87
CA LYS A 156 -1.07 -1.84 -9.64
C LYS A 156 0.45 -1.66 -9.52
N LEU A 157 0.94 -0.42 -9.44
CA LEU A 157 2.33 -0.15 -9.12
C LEU A 157 2.67 -0.64 -7.71
N LEU A 158 1.84 -0.33 -6.71
CA LEU A 158 2.06 -0.73 -5.31
C LEU A 158 2.10 -2.25 -5.14
N LYS A 159 1.25 -2.99 -5.87
CA LYS A 159 1.31 -4.46 -5.91
C LYS A 159 2.62 -4.94 -6.52
N ARG A 160 3.05 -4.36 -7.65
CA ARG A 160 4.32 -4.71 -8.32
C ARG A 160 5.56 -4.40 -7.50
N THR A 161 5.53 -3.38 -6.67
CA THR A 161 6.65 -3.03 -5.77
C THR A 161 6.57 -3.76 -4.42
N GLY A 162 5.50 -4.52 -4.16
CA GLY A 162 5.26 -5.22 -2.90
C GLY A 162 4.76 -4.34 -1.76
N ASP A 163 4.69 -3.02 -1.96
CA ASP A 163 4.27 -2.05 -0.94
C ASP A 163 2.82 -2.30 -0.49
N TYR A 164 1.93 -2.65 -1.44
CA TYR A 164 0.54 -2.96 -1.13
C TYR A 164 0.40 -4.12 -0.14
N TYR A 165 1.06 -5.25 -0.43
CA TYR A 165 0.99 -6.44 0.42
C TYR A 165 1.61 -6.21 1.80
N GLN A 166 2.66 -5.39 1.87
CA GLN A 166 3.25 -5.02 3.15
C GLN A 166 2.29 -4.18 3.99
N LEU A 167 1.56 -3.24 3.39
CA LEU A 167 0.53 -2.48 4.08
C LEU A 167 -0.61 -3.37 4.58
N ILE A 168 -1.15 -4.23 3.72
CA ILE A 168 -2.23 -5.15 4.11
C ILE A 168 -1.80 -6.06 5.26
N LYS A 169 -0.60 -6.64 5.19
CA LYS A 169 -0.06 -7.46 6.28
C LYS A 169 0.03 -6.69 7.60
N LEU A 170 0.50 -5.43 7.58
CA LEU A 170 0.57 -4.60 8.78
C LEU A 170 -0.82 -4.28 9.35
N ILE A 171 -1.82 -4.07 8.50
CA ILE A 171 -3.22 -3.85 8.92
C ILE A 171 -3.79 -5.12 9.55
N ASP A 172 -3.53 -6.28 8.94
CA ASP A 172 -3.97 -7.57 9.49
C ASP A 172 -3.27 -7.86 10.84
N GLU A 173 -1.98 -7.53 10.99
CA GLU A 173 -1.28 -7.60 12.29
C GLU A 173 -1.84 -6.63 13.34
N LEU A 174 -2.34 -5.45 12.93
CA LEU A 174 -3.03 -4.53 13.83
C LEU A 174 -4.33 -5.16 14.34
N LYS A 175 -5.13 -5.73 13.43
CA LYS A 175 -6.38 -6.42 13.73
C LYS A 175 -6.14 -7.58 14.70
N GLU A 176 -5.16 -8.44 14.42
CA GLU A 176 -4.77 -9.56 15.28
C GLU A 176 -4.43 -9.10 16.70
N SER A 177 -3.79 -7.94 16.84
CA SER A 177 -3.46 -7.37 18.16
C SER A 177 -4.74 -6.99 18.95
N VAL A 178 -5.76 -6.47 18.26
CA VAL A 178 -7.07 -6.13 18.87
C VAL A 178 -7.86 -7.40 19.21
N GLU A 179 -7.86 -8.38 18.32
CA GLU A 179 -8.52 -9.67 18.54
C GLU A 179 -7.87 -10.45 19.69
N THR A 180 -6.56 -10.34 19.86
CA THR A 180 -5.85 -10.91 21.01
C THR A 180 -6.30 -10.26 22.31
N LEU A 181 -6.39 -8.92 22.34
CA LEU A 181 -6.93 -8.19 23.48
C LEU A 181 -8.36 -8.65 23.81
N ASP A 182 -9.24 -8.73 22.80
CA ASP A 182 -10.62 -9.22 22.98
C ASP A 182 -10.66 -10.63 23.56
N LYS A 183 -9.89 -11.55 22.98
CA LYS A 183 -9.86 -12.95 23.40
C LYS A 183 -9.45 -13.11 24.87
N ILE A 184 -8.43 -12.36 25.30
CA ILE A 184 -7.92 -12.44 26.67
C ILE A 184 -8.89 -11.78 27.65
N LEU A 185 -9.48 -10.64 27.28
CA LEU A 185 -10.25 -9.83 28.22
C LEU A 185 -11.72 -10.25 28.32
N LYS A 186 -12.34 -10.76 27.25
CA LYS A 186 -13.80 -10.95 27.21
C LYS A 186 -14.36 -11.95 28.23
N GLU A 187 -13.56 -12.92 28.68
CA GLU A 187 -14.04 -13.93 29.65
C GLU A 187 -14.33 -13.30 31.01
N ASN A 188 -13.43 -12.42 31.46
CA ASN A 188 -13.60 -11.68 32.71
C ASN A 188 -14.32 -10.35 32.50
N TYR A 189 -14.19 -9.77 31.31
CA TYR A 189 -14.68 -8.44 30.98
C TYR A 189 -15.49 -8.39 29.68
N PRO A 190 -16.71 -8.95 29.59
CA PRO A 190 -17.45 -9.10 28.34
C PRO A 190 -17.68 -7.79 27.57
N PHE A 191 -17.81 -6.64 28.26
CA PHE A 191 -18.07 -5.35 27.62
C PHE A 191 -16.85 -4.75 26.90
N ILE A 192 -15.65 -5.33 27.08
CA ILE A 192 -14.51 -5.00 26.24
C ILE A 192 -14.82 -5.24 24.75
N ARG A 193 -15.70 -6.21 24.47
CA ARG A 193 -16.09 -6.62 23.13
C ARG A 193 -16.76 -5.51 22.33
N LEU A 194 -17.50 -4.62 22.99
CA LEU A 194 -18.12 -3.47 22.31
C LEU A 194 -17.05 -2.55 21.71
N HIS A 195 -15.98 -2.32 22.48
CA HIS A 195 -14.89 -1.45 22.09
C HIS A 195 -13.97 -2.11 21.05
N THR A 196 -13.60 -3.38 21.25
CA THR A 196 -12.74 -4.12 20.32
C THR A 196 -13.42 -4.34 18.97
N LEU A 197 -14.73 -4.62 18.94
CA LEU A 197 -15.48 -4.70 17.69
C LEU A 197 -15.48 -3.37 16.95
N ASN A 198 -15.67 -2.24 17.64
CA ASN A 198 -15.59 -0.92 17.02
C ASN A 198 -14.21 -0.64 16.41
N LEU A 199 -13.15 -0.98 17.15
CA LEU A 199 -11.77 -0.89 16.63
C LEU A 199 -11.54 -1.79 15.41
N ILE A 200 -12.06 -3.01 15.41
CA ILE A 200 -11.95 -3.93 14.26
C ILE A 200 -12.64 -3.34 13.03
N MET A 201 -13.83 -2.74 13.19
CA MET A 201 -14.52 -2.05 12.09
C MET A 201 -13.68 -0.89 11.54
N ASP A 202 -13.10 -0.07 12.41
CA ASP A 202 -12.19 1.02 12.00
C ASP A 202 -10.97 0.47 11.24
N ILE A 203 -10.41 -0.67 11.65
CA ILE A 203 -9.27 -1.30 10.99
C ILE A 203 -9.64 -1.88 9.61
N GLU A 204 -10.83 -2.45 9.46
CA GLU A 204 -11.34 -2.87 8.14
C GLU A 204 -11.58 -1.67 7.22
N TYR A 205 -12.05 -0.55 7.77
CA TYR A 205 -12.18 0.68 7.01
C TYR A 205 -10.80 1.24 6.59
N LEU A 206 -9.77 1.11 7.43
CA LEU A 206 -8.38 1.44 7.08
C LEU A 206 -7.89 0.61 5.90
N LYS A 207 -8.21 -0.69 5.88
CA LYS A 207 -7.91 -1.59 4.75
C LYS A 207 -8.53 -1.08 3.45
N ASN A 208 -9.78 -0.64 3.50
CA ASN A 208 -10.48 -0.07 2.34
C ASN A 208 -9.83 1.24 1.86
N LEU A 209 -9.41 2.12 2.76
CA LEU A 209 -8.70 3.35 2.39
C LEU A 209 -7.36 3.05 1.70
N VAL A 210 -6.63 2.04 2.14
CA VAL A 210 -5.40 1.57 1.46
C VAL A 210 -5.70 0.98 0.09
N ASN A 211 -6.81 0.26 -0.07
CA ASN A 211 -7.24 -0.30 -1.37
C ASN A 211 -7.52 0.77 -2.43
N VAL A 212 -7.85 1.99 -2.02
CA VAL A 212 -8.04 3.15 -2.92
C VAL A 212 -6.89 4.17 -2.84
N ALA A 213 -5.79 3.81 -2.17
CA ALA A 213 -4.61 4.65 -1.95
C ALA A 213 -4.92 6.04 -1.34
N ASN A 214 -5.89 6.11 -0.42
CA ASN A 214 -6.24 7.33 0.29
C ASN A 214 -5.46 7.48 1.61
N ILE A 215 -4.17 7.81 1.47
CA ILE A 215 -3.23 7.91 2.59
C ILE A 215 -3.61 9.02 3.61
N PRO A 216 -4.04 10.23 3.21
CA PRO A 216 -4.45 11.25 4.17
C PRO A 216 -5.62 10.80 5.06
N ALA A 217 -6.64 10.16 4.49
CA ALA A 217 -7.75 9.62 5.28
C ALA A 217 -7.29 8.45 6.19
N SER A 218 -6.31 7.66 5.77
CA SER A 218 -5.72 6.63 6.62
C SER A 218 -5.09 7.22 7.88
N TYR A 219 -4.42 8.37 7.81
CA TYR A 219 -3.88 9.05 9.01
C TYR A 219 -4.98 9.52 9.98
N LEU A 220 -6.10 10.04 9.45
CA LEU A 220 -7.26 10.40 10.25
C LEU A 220 -7.80 9.19 11.03
N LEU A 221 -7.98 8.07 10.33
CA LEU A 221 -8.50 6.86 10.93
C LEU A 221 -7.55 6.23 11.94
N LEU A 222 -6.24 6.21 11.64
CA LEU A 222 -5.21 5.79 12.60
C LEU A 222 -5.20 6.66 13.86
N ARG A 223 -5.40 7.98 13.72
CA ARG A 223 -5.54 8.84 14.90
C ARG A 223 -6.76 8.43 15.74
N ASN A 224 -7.91 8.23 15.11
CA ASN A 224 -9.13 7.82 15.82
C ASN A 224 -8.98 6.45 16.51
N ILE A 225 -8.37 5.47 15.83
CA ILE A 225 -8.05 4.16 16.40
C ILE A 225 -7.18 4.32 17.66
N LEU A 226 -6.14 5.16 17.61
CA LEU A 226 -5.28 5.43 18.77
C LEU A 226 -6.05 6.12 19.91
N GLU A 227 -6.88 7.12 19.59
CA GLU A 227 -7.70 7.80 20.60
C GLU A 227 -8.64 6.81 21.32
N ASN A 228 -9.29 5.93 20.56
CA ASN A 228 -10.18 4.90 21.10
C ASN A 228 -9.39 3.88 21.95
N PHE A 229 -8.23 3.42 21.47
CA PHE A 229 -7.36 2.54 22.26
C PHE A 229 -6.96 3.15 23.61
N VAL A 230 -6.56 4.42 23.62
CA VAL A 230 -6.17 5.14 24.84
C VAL A 230 -7.35 5.31 25.79
N LYS A 231 -8.54 5.60 25.26
CA LYS A 231 -9.77 5.66 26.07
C LYS A 231 -10.07 4.32 26.74
N ILE A 232 -10.06 3.23 25.98
CA ILE A 232 -10.28 1.88 26.50
C ILE A 232 -9.28 1.59 27.61
N PHE A 233 -7.99 1.85 27.38
CA PHE A 233 -6.92 1.66 28.35
C PHE A 233 -7.22 2.39 29.67
N VAL A 234 -7.53 3.69 29.59
CA VAL A 234 -7.76 4.53 30.77
C VAL A 234 -9.06 4.16 31.49
N TYR A 235 -10.14 3.87 30.76
CA TYR A 235 -11.42 3.47 31.33
C TYR A 235 -11.33 2.10 32.02
N PHE A 236 -10.59 1.18 31.42
CA PHE A 236 -10.31 -0.10 32.03
C PHE A 236 -9.52 0.04 33.34
N ASP A 237 -8.46 0.85 33.34
CA ASP A 237 -7.67 1.11 34.55
C ASP A 237 -8.49 1.79 35.65
N LEU A 238 -9.31 2.79 35.31
CA LEU A 238 -10.22 3.45 36.25
C LEU A 238 -11.28 2.51 36.80
N GLY A 239 -11.75 1.58 35.98
CA GLY A 239 -12.70 0.56 36.38
C GLY A 239 -12.19 -0.35 37.49
N LYS A 240 -10.87 -0.53 37.66
CA LYS A 240 -10.31 -1.33 38.76
C LYS A 240 -10.66 -0.81 40.16
N TYR A 241 -10.96 0.49 40.28
CA TYR A 241 -11.39 1.10 41.53
C TYR A 241 -12.91 1.00 41.76
N ILE A 242 -13.66 0.48 40.77
CA ILE A 242 -15.12 0.44 40.74
C ILE A 242 -15.54 -0.95 40.22
N ASP A 243 -15.80 -1.07 38.92
CA ASP A 243 -15.92 -2.32 38.18
C ASP A 243 -15.52 -2.04 36.71
N PRO A 244 -14.48 -2.70 36.16
CA PRO A 244 -14.07 -2.50 34.77
C PRO A 244 -15.14 -2.79 33.73
N ASN A 245 -15.98 -3.81 33.94
CA ASN A 245 -17.05 -4.14 33.01
C ASN A 245 -18.09 -3.04 32.94
N PHE A 246 -18.54 -2.62 34.10
CA PHE A 246 -19.49 -1.55 34.26
C PHE A 246 -18.99 -0.24 33.62
N ILE A 247 -17.75 0.17 33.93
CA ILE A 247 -17.20 1.41 33.37
C ILE A 247 -17.04 1.32 31.84
N LEU A 248 -16.59 0.18 31.31
CA LEU A 248 -16.49 -0.02 29.86
C LEU A 248 -17.86 0.07 29.18
N ALA A 249 -18.89 -0.55 29.76
CA ALA A 249 -20.25 -0.53 29.22
C ALA A 249 -20.84 0.88 29.18
N VAL A 250 -20.82 1.57 30.32
CA VAL A 250 -21.42 2.90 30.48
C VAL A 250 -20.67 3.92 29.63
N MET A 251 -19.33 3.90 29.65
CA MET A 251 -18.54 4.87 28.89
C MET A 251 -18.61 4.68 27.38
N PHE A 252 -18.89 3.46 26.89
CA PHE A 252 -19.12 3.21 25.47
C PHE A 252 -20.30 4.03 24.95
N VAL A 253 -21.44 3.96 25.64
CA VAL A 253 -22.66 4.68 25.25
C VAL A 253 -22.54 6.17 25.57
N TYR A 254 -22.04 6.50 26.76
CA TYR A 254 -21.92 7.88 27.21
C TYR A 254 -21.05 8.74 26.29
N GLU A 255 -19.95 8.20 25.75
CA GLU A 255 -19.09 8.93 24.80
C GLU A 255 -19.83 9.35 23.52
N TYR A 256 -20.84 8.59 23.11
CA TYR A 256 -21.66 8.86 21.93
C TYR A 256 -22.76 9.88 22.20
N GLU A 257 -23.44 9.79 23.36
CA GLU A 257 -24.59 10.64 23.67
C GLU A 257 -24.23 12.01 24.26
N SER A 258 -23.11 12.07 24.98
CA SER A 258 -22.75 13.27 25.74
C SER A 258 -22.17 14.37 24.87
N MET A 259 -22.56 15.63 25.12
CA MET A 259 -21.90 16.83 24.61
C MET A 259 -20.89 17.44 25.61
N SER A 260 -20.60 16.76 26.72
CA SER A 260 -19.79 17.29 27.81
C SER A 260 -18.35 17.62 27.40
N ASN A 261 -17.76 18.58 28.11
CA ASN A 261 -16.39 19.02 27.88
C ASN A 261 -15.37 17.89 28.07
N ARG A 262 -14.39 17.85 27.15
CA ARG A 262 -13.26 16.91 27.22
C ARG A 262 -12.18 17.43 28.17
N VAL A 263 -11.60 16.52 28.95
CA VAL A 263 -10.48 16.82 29.85
C VAL A 263 -9.19 16.25 29.26
N PHE A 264 -8.22 17.12 29.00
CA PHE A 264 -6.95 16.77 28.34
C PHE A 264 -5.77 16.53 29.30
N SER A 265 -6.03 16.50 30.62
CA SER A 265 -5.04 16.15 31.64
C SER A 265 -5.43 14.82 32.27
N LEU A 266 -4.56 13.82 32.17
CA LEU A 266 -4.82 12.48 32.71
C LEU A 266 -5.08 12.53 34.23
N LYS A 267 -4.22 13.23 34.98
CA LYS A 267 -4.37 13.41 36.44
C LYS A 267 -5.69 14.10 36.79
N SER A 268 -6.01 15.22 36.12
CA SER A 268 -7.27 15.92 36.38
C SER A 268 -8.48 15.08 35.99
N PHE A 269 -8.38 14.32 34.90
CA PHE A 269 -9.45 13.44 34.43
C PHE A 269 -9.73 12.35 35.47
N LYS A 270 -8.72 11.56 35.86
CA LYS A 270 -8.86 10.48 36.84
C LYS A 270 -9.48 10.95 38.15
N SER A 271 -8.98 12.05 38.72
CA SER A 271 -9.50 12.61 39.98
C SER A 271 -10.96 13.04 39.87
N LYS A 272 -11.33 13.77 38.81
CA LYS A 272 -12.72 14.19 38.58
C LYS A 272 -13.64 13.00 38.31
N PHE A 273 -13.17 12.04 37.52
CA PHE A 273 -13.92 10.84 37.15
C PHE A 273 -14.27 10.02 38.38
N ILE A 274 -13.27 9.62 39.18
CA ILE A 274 -13.48 8.82 40.40
C ILE A 274 -14.43 9.56 41.36
N LYS A 275 -14.16 10.84 41.64
CA LYS A 275 -14.98 11.62 42.57
C LYS A 275 -16.45 11.71 42.14
N LYS A 276 -16.72 11.93 40.85
CA LYS A 276 -18.10 12.00 40.35
C LYS A 276 -18.75 10.61 40.27
N CYS A 277 -18.02 9.61 39.79
CA CYS A 277 -18.52 8.25 39.63
C CYS A 277 -18.90 7.64 40.98
N SER A 278 -18.05 7.76 42.01
CA SER A 278 -18.38 7.29 43.36
C SER A 278 -19.63 7.95 43.92
N LYS A 279 -19.86 9.26 43.66
CA LYS A 279 -21.09 9.96 44.08
C LYS A 279 -22.33 9.46 43.34
N ILE A 280 -22.21 9.17 42.06
CA ILE A 280 -23.32 8.64 41.25
C ILE A 280 -23.68 7.24 41.77
N ILE A 281 -22.69 6.37 41.92
CA ILE A 281 -22.89 5.00 42.42
C ILE A 281 -23.48 5.02 43.83
N SER A 282 -22.99 5.87 44.74
CA SER A 282 -23.57 5.98 46.09
C SER A 282 -25.01 6.52 46.10
N SER A 283 -25.43 7.24 45.04
CA SER A 283 -26.80 7.77 44.90
C SER A 283 -27.78 6.76 44.27
N ILE A 284 -27.27 5.59 43.86
CA ILE A 284 -28.04 4.53 43.24
C ILE A 284 -28.35 3.52 44.34
N SER A 285 -29.57 3.58 44.90
CA SER A 285 -30.07 2.63 45.89
C SER A 285 -30.24 1.23 45.30
N SER A 286 -29.99 0.21 46.11
CA SER A 286 -29.76 -1.22 45.82
C SER A 286 -30.85 -2.03 45.10
N ASN A 287 -31.80 -1.40 44.41
CA ASN A 287 -32.70 -2.12 43.51
C ASN A 287 -32.08 -2.19 42.10
N GLU A 288 -32.53 -3.15 41.29
CA GLU A 288 -32.01 -3.41 39.93
C GLU A 288 -31.96 -2.14 39.07
N VAL A 289 -30.79 -1.51 39.02
CA VAL A 289 -30.59 -0.28 38.27
C VAL A 289 -30.11 -0.63 36.88
N ASN A 290 -30.87 -0.18 35.88
CA ASN A 290 -30.55 -0.39 34.49
C ASN A 290 -29.36 0.49 34.08
N ILE A 291 -28.52 0.00 33.16
CA ILE A 291 -27.42 0.78 32.53
C ILE A 291 -27.93 2.12 31.98
N LEU A 292 -29.17 2.16 31.45
CA LEU A 292 -29.79 3.40 30.95
C LEU A 292 -29.97 4.46 32.05
N ASP A 293 -30.40 4.07 33.25
CA ASP A 293 -30.58 5.02 34.37
C ASP A 293 -29.24 5.63 34.78
N ILE A 294 -28.18 4.84 34.68
CA ILE A 294 -26.82 5.24 35.00
C ILE A 294 -26.28 6.19 33.93
N ILE A 295 -26.51 5.90 32.65
CA ILE A 295 -26.15 6.80 31.55
C ILE A 295 -26.88 8.15 31.71
N ASN A 296 -28.18 8.14 32.03
CA ASN A 296 -28.94 9.35 32.31
C ASN A 296 -28.33 10.14 33.47
N LYS A 297 -27.97 9.48 34.58
CA LYS A 297 -27.24 10.15 35.68
C LYS A 297 -25.87 10.68 35.25
N PHE A 298 -25.15 9.98 34.37
CA PHE A 298 -23.88 10.45 33.83
C PHE A 298 -24.06 11.70 32.96
N LEU A 299 -25.14 11.76 32.17
CA LEU A 299 -25.53 12.94 31.38
C LEU A 299 -25.90 14.11 32.29
N GLU A 300 -26.81 13.90 33.24
CA GLU A 300 -27.24 14.91 34.21
C GLU A 300 -26.08 15.50 35.03
N LYS A 301 -25.12 14.66 35.43
CA LYS A 301 -23.96 15.09 36.23
C LYS A 301 -22.77 15.53 35.38
N GLU A 302 -22.92 15.56 34.05
CA GLU A 302 -21.87 15.91 33.10
C GLU A 302 -20.55 15.19 33.41
N MET A 303 -20.57 13.87 33.36
CA MET A 303 -19.36 13.07 33.56
C MET A 303 -18.23 13.54 32.62
N PRO A 304 -17.01 13.73 33.13
CA PRO A 304 -15.91 14.18 32.28
C PRO A 304 -15.65 13.13 31.20
N LYS A 305 -15.36 13.59 29.98
CA LYS A 305 -14.86 12.73 28.89
C LYS A 305 -13.35 12.88 28.74
N LEU A 306 -12.68 11.78 28.41
CA LEU A 306 -11.24 11.82 28.16
C LEU A 306 -10.96 12.48 26.81
N GLY A 307 -10.25 13.60 26.84
CA GLY A 307 -9.70 14.24 25.64
C GLY A 307 -8.28 13.75 25.38
N VAL A 308 -8.02 13.19 24.21
CA VAL A 308 -6.68 12.74 23.84
C VAL A 308 -5.96 13.87 23.11
N ASN A 309 -4.75 14.20 23.57
CA ASN A 309 -3.82 15.11 22.89
C ASN A 309 -2.37 14.67 23.18
N LYS A 310 -1.39 15.38 22.59
CA LYS A 310 0.03 15.08 22.79
C LYS A 310 0.43 15.02 24.28
N GLY A 311 0.07 16.04 25.06
CA GLY A 311 0.43 16.11 26.48
C GLY A 311 -0.20 15.00 27.33
N LEU A 312 -1.44 14.60 27.03
CA LEU A 312 -2.09 13.47 27.68
C LEU A 312 -1.33 12.17 27.40
N LEU A 313 -0.91 11.94 26.16
CA LEU A 313 -0.18 10.74 25.76
C LEU A 313 1.23 10.68 26.35
N GLU A 314 1.89 11.84 26.52
CA GLU A 314 3.18 11.92 27.23
C GLU A 314 3.02 11.54 28.70
N ASN A 315 1.98 12.06 29.37
CA ASN A 315 1.68 11.70 30.76
C ASN A 315 1.30 10.22 30.89
N LEU A 316 0.46 9.71 30.00
CA LEU A 316 0.12 8.29 29.95
C LEU A 316 1.37 7.42 29.74
N SER A 317 2.28 7.85 28.87
CA SER A 317 3.50 7.08 28.61
C SER A 317 4.38 6.99 29.86
N LYS A 318 4.52 8.09 30.60
CA LYS A 318 5.28 8.12 31.87
C LYS A 318 4.58 7.32 32.98
N ASP A 319 3.27 7.53 33.16
CA ASP A 319 2.51 6.93 34.25
C ASP A 319 2.44 5.39 34.14
N TYR A 320 2.51 4.84 32.93
CA TYR A 320 2.39 3.40 32.67
C TYR A 320 3.66 2.75 32.10
N GLY A 321 4.77 3.48 31.94
CA GLY A 321 6.01 2.94 31.37
C GLY A 321 5.85 2.50 29.91
N LEU A 322 5.28 3.36 29.07
CA LEU A 322 5.04 3.16 27.64
C LEU A 322 5.91 4.07 26.76
N GLU A 323 7.06 4.52 27.26
CA GLU A 323 7.96 5.43 26.54
C GLU A 323 8.37 4.86 25.17
N ASP A 324 8.63 3.55 25.12
CA ASP A 324 8.99 2.83 23.89
C ASP A 324 7.87 2.80 22.85
N ALA A 325 6.61 2.95 23.27
CA ALA A 325 5.46 3.01 22.37
C ALA A 325 5.38 4.35 21.62
N ASN A 326 6.02 5.41 22.11
CA ASN A 326 6.12 6.70 21.40
C ASN A 326 4.76 7.26 20.91
N LEU A 327 3.70 7.05 21.71
CA LEU A 327 2.31 7.33 21.33
C LEU A 327 2.11 8.81 20.97
N ALA A 328 2.76 9.71 21.72
CA ALA A 328 2.67 11.15 21.53
C ALA A 328 3.19 11.60 20.15
N ASN A 329 4.30 11.04 19.67
CA ASN A 329 4.84 11.39 18.35
C ASN A 329 4.01 10.80 17.22
N ILE A 330 3.49 9.58 17.37
CA ILE A 330 2.58 8.96 16.39
C ILE A 330 1.30 9.78 16.25
N TYR A 331 0.68 10.13 17.38
CA TYR A 331 -0.52 10.97 17.41
C TYR A 331 -0.29 12.34 16.77
N ASN A 332 0.82 12.97 17.13
CA ASN A 332 1.18 14.28 16.59
C ASN A 332 1.44 14.18 15.09
N ALA A 333 2.14 13.15 14.60
CA ALA A 333 2.35 12.93 13.18
C ALA A 333 1.02 12.82 12.40
N CYS A 334 0.08 11.99 12.87
CA CYS A 334 -1.26 11.94 12.26
C CYS A 334 -1.93 13.32 12.26
N SER A 335 -1.87 14.03 13.39
CA SER A 335 -2.48 15.36 13.53
C SER A 335 -1.88 16.39 12.57
N GLN A 336 -0.58 16.33 12.31
CA GLN A 336 0.09 17.21 11.36
C GLN A 336 -0.38 16.97 9.93
N VAL A 337 -0.54 15.70 9.52
CA VAL A 337 -1.06 15.40 8.18
C VAL A 337 -2.51 15.89 8.03
N ILE A 338 -3.37 15.59 9.01
CA ILE A 338 -4.79 15.95 8.95
C ILE A 338 -4.99 17.47 8.84
N HIS A 339 -4.22 18.26 9.59
CA HIS A 339 -4.45 19.70 9.71
C HIS A 339 -3.59 20.55 8.79
N ASN A 340 -2.40 20.06 8.39
CA ASN A 340 -1.40 20.87 7.71
C ASN A 340 -0.99 20.34 6.32
N GLN A 341 -1.49 19.16 5.91
CA GLN A 341 -1.20 18.64 4.57
C GLN A 341 -2.42 18.71 3.66
N PRO A 342 -2.43 19.61 2.65
CA PRO A 342 -3.47 19.58 1.63
C PRO A 342 -3.38 18.29 0.81
N PRO A 343 -4.52 17.80 0.26
CA PRO A 343 -4.51 16.64 -0.62
C PRO A 343 -3.55 16.83 -1.79
N LEU A 344 -2.72 15.82 -2.08
CA LEU A 344 -1.83 15.85 -3.23
C LEU A 344 -2.65 15.75 -4.53
N PRO A 345 -2.37 16.57 -5.56
CA PRO A 345 -3.06 16.47 -6.87
C PRO A 345 -2.55 15.30 -7.72
N PHE A 346 -1.71 14.43 -7.16
CA PHE A 346 -1.07 13.29 -7.80
C PHE A 346 -0.74 12.23 -6.75
N TYR A 347 -0.48 11.00 -7.19
CA TYR A 347 0.02 9.94 -6.31
C TYR A 347 1.54 9.99 -6.18
N SER A 348 2.05 9.90 -4.95
CA SER A 348 3.48 9.77 -4.64
C SER A 348 3.79 8.37 -4.11
N LEU A 349 4.77 7.71 -4.71
CA LEU A 349 5.27 6.44 -4.18
C LEU A 349 6.10 6.67 -2.91
N LEU A 350 6.77 7.82 -2.79
CA LEU A 350 7.46 8.21 -1.55
C LEU A 350 6.48 8.30 -0.37
N GLU A 351 5.30 8.91 -0.56
CA GLU A 351 4.25 8.99 0.46
C GLU A 351 3.83 7.59 0.94
N VAL A 352 3.53 6.68 0.02
CA VAL A 352 3.11 5.32 0.38
C VAL A 352 4.23 4.53 1.06
N LYS A 353 5.46 4.64 0.57
CA LYS A 353 6.63 3.99 1.18
C LYS A 353 6.87 4.50 2.59
N PHE A 354 6.77 5.81 2.80
CA PHE A 354 6.86 6.40 4.13
C PHE A 354 5.70 5.92 5.02
N PHE A 355 4.46 5.98 4.54
CA PHE A 355 3.27 5.53 5.27
C PHE A 355 3.40 4.07 5.73
N LYS A 356 4.01 3.19 4.91
CA LYS A 356 4.31 1.81 5.30
C LYS A 356 5.23 1.71 6.52
N TYR A 357 6.30 2.50 6.58
CA TYR A 357 7.19 2.53 7.75
C TYR A 357 6.50 3.14 8.97
N PHE A 358 5.71 4.20 8.76
CA PHE A 358 4.88 4.80 9.81
C PHE A 358 3.89 3.79 10.38
N LEU A 359 3.15 3.07 9.53
CA LEU A 359 2.18 2.06 9.95
C LEU A 359 2.87 0.93 10.71
N LYS A 360 4.07 0.48 10.28
CA LYS A 360 4.86 -0.50 11.04
C LYS A 360 5.16 0.01 12.46
N ARG A 361 5.56 1.28 12.61
CA ARG A 361 5.79 1.88 13.92
C ARG A 361 4.50 1.93 14.74
N TYR A 362 3.42 2.39 14.12
CA TYR A 362 2.09 2.45 14.71
C TYR A 362 1.64 1.10 15.28
N VAL A 363 1.71 0.03 14.48
CA VAL A 363 1.32 -1.33 14.90
C VAL A 363 2.14 -1.79 16.09
N ASN A 364 3.45 -1.58 16.07
CA ASN A 364 4.31 -1.94 17.20
C ASN A 364 3.96 -1.19 18.47
N SER A 365 3.58 0.08 18.35
CA SER A 365 3.15 0.90 19.49
C SER A 365 1.82 0.45 20.07
N ILE A 366 0.86 0.03 19.24
CA ILE A 366 -0.38 -0.59 19.70
C ILE A 366 -0.12 -1.94 20.36
N LYS A 367 0.78 -2.76 19.81
CA LYS A 367 1.19 -4.03 20.44
C LYS A 367 1.73 -3.81 21.85
N ILE A 368 2.61 -2.82 22.05
CA ILE A 368 3.11 -2.46 23.40
C ILE A 368 1.97 -2.05 24.34
N LEU A 369 0.99 -1.28 23.84
CA LEU A 369 -0.16 -0.86 24.64
C LEU A 369 -1.03 -2.06 25.05
N VAL A 370 -1.29 -2.98 24.12
CA VAL A 370 -2.05 -4.22 24.38
C VAL A 370 -1.32 -5.09 25.41
N GLU A 371 -0.02 -5.33 25.25
CA GLU A 371 0.79 -6.08 26.23
C GLU A 371 0.69 -5.46 27.62
N LYS A 372 0.76 -4.12 27.72
CA LYS A 372 0.61 -3.43 29.00
C LYS A 372 -0.78 -3.62 29.61
N MET A 373 -1.84 -3.57 28.81
CA MET A 373 -3.20 -3.85 29.28
C MET A 373 -3.35 -5.26 29.82
N CYS A 374 -2.79 -6.26 29.14
CA CYS A 374 -2.81 -7.65 29.61
C CYS A 374 -2.03 -7.79 30.94
N ARG A 375 -0.84 -7.19 31.03
CA ARG A 375 -0.02 -7.23 32.26
C ARG A 375 -0.68 -6.55 33.45
N LEU A 376 -1.48 -5.51 33.20
CA LEU A 376 -2.29 -4.87 34.23
C LEU A 376 -3.30 -5.85 34.90
N LEU A 377 -3.48 -7.05 34.35
CA LEU A 377 -4.32 -8.13 34.89
C LEU A 377 -3.53 -9.36 35.33
N GLY A 378 -2.20 -9.26 35.39
CA GLY A 378 -1.34 -10.40 35.70
C GLY A 378 -1.19 -11.42 34.57
N VAL A 379 -1.69 -11.10 33.35
CA VAL A 379 -1.48 -11.94 32.16
C VAL A 379 -0.26 -11.41 31.42
N ASP A 380 0.84 -12.17 31.41
CA ASP A 380 1.99 -11.82 30.60
C ASP A 380 1.80 -12.31 29.16
N VAL A 381 1.83 -11.37 28.23
CA VAL A 381 1.71 -11.61 26.80
C VAL A 381 2.82 -10.85 26.11
N GLU A 382 3.49 -11.50 25.18
CA GLU A 382 4.48 -10.88 24.32
C GLU A 382 4.01 -11.02 22.86
N LEU A 383 3.68 -9.90 22.24
CA LEU A 383 3.25 -9.87 20.85
C LEU A 383 4.48 -9.68 19.96
N LYS A 384 4.62 -10.58 18.98
CA LYS A 384 5.70 -10.52 18.00
C LYS A 384 5.71 -9.16 17.32
N ARG A 385 6.81 -8.42 17.48
CA ARG A 385 7.00 -7.11 16.85
C ARG A 385 6.89 -7.23 15.33
N ALA A 386 6.12 -6.33 14.74
CA ALA A 386 5.91 -6.23 13.30
C ALA A 386 7.25 -6.01 12.60
N ARG A 387 7.55 -6.88 11.63
CA ARG A 387 8.73 -6.79 10.79
C ARG A 387 8.29 -6.59 9.36
N LEU A 388 8.83 -5.55 8.74
CA LEU A 388 8.84 -5.44 7.29
C LEU A 388 9.85 -6.46 6.78
N THR A 389 9.38 -7.68 6.58
CA THR A 389 10.04 -8.58 5.63
C THR A 389 9.94 -7.89 4.28
N PRO A 390 11.05 -7.76 3.52
CA PRO A 390 10.94 -7.40 2.13
C PRO A 390 9.97 -8.42 1.52
N ILE A 391 8.74 -7.98 1.24
CA ILE A 391 7.96 -8.60 0.18
C ILE A 391 8.59 -7.98 -1.06
N THR A 392 9.87 -8.29 -1.27
CA THR A 392 10.34 -8.31 -2.63
C THR A 392 9.41 -9.32 -3.26
N VAL A 393 8.43 -8.82 -4.02
CA VAL A 393 8.17 -9.41 -5.33
C VAL A 393 9.56 -9.70 -5.85
N ASP A 394 10.07 -10.91 -5.64
CA ASP A 394 11.51 -11.15 -5.72
C ASP A 394 11.84 -10.95 -7.19
N VAL A 395 12.28 -9.75 -7.54
CA VAL A 395 12.47 -9.37 -8.93
C VAL A 395 13.51 -10.31 -9.53
N LYS A 396 14.41 -10.90 -8.71
CA LYS A 396 15.29 -11.98 -9.15
C LYS A 396 14.50 -13.27 -9.41
N SER A 397 13.66 -13.75 -8.49
CA SER A 397 12.77 -14.91 -8.73
C SER A 397 11.83 -14.68 -9.92
N ILE A 398 11.16 -13.53 -10.04
CA ILE A 398 10.33 -13.20 -11.22
C ILE A 398 11.17 -13.18 -12.49
N LYS A 399 12.34 -12.53 -12.50
CA LYS A 399 13.21 -12.55 -13.68
C LYS A 399 13.73 -13.96 -13.98
N LYS A 400 13.97 -14.79 -12.96
CA LYS A 400 14.34 -16.20 -13.07
C LYS A 400 13.18 -16.99 -13.71
N CYS A 401 11.95 -16.83 -13.22
CA CYS A 401 10.75 -17.44 -13.79
C CYS A 401 10.53 -16.98 -15.24
N ILE A 402 10.65 -15.69 -15.54
CA ILE A 402 10.53 -15.17 -16.92
C ILE A 402 11.64 -15.73 -17.82
N LYS A 403 12.87 -15.85 -17.31
CA LYS A 403 14.00 -16.44 -18.04
C LYS A 403 13.72 -17.91 -18.37
N ILE A 404 13.28 -18.69 -17.39
CA ILE A 404 12.95 -20.11 -17.56
C ILE A 404 11.75 -20.27 -18.50
N ALA A 405 10.69 -19.48 -18.33
CA ALA A 405 9.55 -19.46 -19.26
C ALA A 405 10.01 -19.18 -20.69
N ARG A 406 10.97 -18.26 -20.89
CA ARG A 406 11.53 -17.96 -22.21
C ARG A 406 12.36 -19.11 -22.77
N GLU A 407 13.18 -19.74 -21.94
CA GLU A 407 14.01 -20.88 -22.34
C GLU A 407 13.13 -22.04 -22.80
N ILE A 408 12.13 -22.39 -22.00
CA ILE A 408 11.14 -23.43 -22.32
C ILE A 408 10.38 -23.07 -23.60
N ALA A 409 9.87 -21.83 -23.69
CA ALA A 409 9.15 -21.33 -24.86
C ALA A 409 9.98 -21.40 -26.15
N ARG A 410 11.27 -21.03 -26.11
CA ARG A 410 12.14 -21.04 -27.28
C ARG A 410 12.57 -22.42 -27.72
N SER A 411 12.83 -23.30 -26.77
CA SER A 411 13.38 -24.63 -27.05
C SER A 411 12.29 -25.65 -27.40
N TYR A 412 11.05 -25.43 -26.95
CA TYR A 412 9.98 -26.44 -27.02
C TYR A 412 8.62 -25.87 -27.42
N GLU A 413 8.59 -24.80 -28.22
CA GLU A 413 7.39 -24.04 -28.59
C GLU A 413 6.16 -24.90 -28.91
N SER A 414 6.25 -25.79 -29.91
CA SER A 414 5.13 -26.64 -30.34
C SER A 414 4.68 -27.60 -29.24
N SER A 415 5.61 -28.19 -28.49
CA SER A 415 5.28 -29.11 -27.39
C SER A 415 4.57 -28.40 -26.25
N ILE A 416 4.93 -27.15 -25.95
CA ILE A 416 4.31 -26.35 -24.91
C ILE A 416 2.93 -25.88 -25.32
N MET A 417 2.76 -25.41 -26.57
CA MET A 417 1.45 -25.06 -27.11
C MET A 417 0.48 -26.25 -27.03
N GLU A 418 0.92 -27.44 -27.44
CA GLU A 418 0.10 -28.65 -27.36
C GLU A 418 -0.19 -29.06 -25.91
N THR A 419 0.80 -28.97 -25.02
CA THR A 419 0.62 -29.23 -23.59
C THR A 419 -0.46 -28.34 -22.99
N ILE A 420 -0.40 -27.04 -23.26
CA ILE A 420 -1.39 -26.06 -22.77
C ILE A 420 -2.76 -26.36 -23.39
N LYS A 421 -2.83 -26.57 -24.71
CA LYS A 421 -4.08 -26.87 -25.43
C LYS A 421 -4.78 -28.10 -24.83
N MET A 422 -4.04 -29.20 -24.69
CA MET A 422 -4.57 -30.44 -24.14
C MET A 422 -4.93 -30.31 -22.67
N SER A 423 -4.20 -29.52 -21.88
CA SER A 423 -4.55 -29.28 -20.47
C SER A 423 -5.84 -28.47 -20.34
N ILE A 424 -6.05 -27.45 -21.18
CA ILE A 424 -7.29 -26.66 -21.20
C ILE A 424 -8.47 -27.55 -21.58
N LEU A 425 -8.36 -28.31 -22.68
CA LEU A 425 -9.44 -29.20 -23.15
C LEU A 425 -9.74 -30.30 -22.13
N LYS A 426 -8.71 -30.89 -21.52
CA LYS A 426 -8.87 -31.91 -20.47
C LYS A 426 -9.66 -31.35 -19.29
N LEU A 427 -9.26 -30.19 -18.78
CA LEU A 427 -9.95 -29.55 -17.65
C LEU A 427 -11.39 -29.14 -18.01
N GLU A 428 -11.62 -28.70 -19.25
CA GLU A 428 -12.94 -28.31 -19.76
C GLU A 428 -13.95 -29.47 -19.75
N VAL A 429 -13.46 -30.71 -19.92
CA VAL A 429 -14.26 -31.95 -19.93
C VAL A 429 -14.36 -32.58 -18.54
N GLU A 430 -13.26 -32.68 -17.82
CA GLU A 430 -13.19 -33.40 -16.53
C GLU A 430 -13.78 -32.63 -15.36
N ARG A 431 -13.86 -31.30 -15.46
CA ARG A 431 -14.32 -30.43 -14.37
C ARG A 431 -15.41 -29.45 -14.83
N PRO A 432 -16.60 -29.96 -15.22
CA PRO A 432 -17.72 -29.10 -15.61
C PRO A 432 -18.28 -28.28 -14.43
N ASP A 433 -17.91 -28.64 -13.19
CA ASP A 433 -18.25 -27.94 -11.95
C ASP A 433 -17.55 -26.59 -11.79
N ILE A 434 -16.47 -26.33 -12.54
CA ILE A 434 -15.74 -25.06 -12.46
C ILE A 434 -16.57 -23.94 -13.12
N LEU A 435 -16.92 -22.91 -12.34
CA LEU A 435 -17.79 -21.81 -12.78
C LEU A 435 -17.17 -20.99 -13.93
N ILE A 436 -15.88 -20.67 -13.82
CA ILE A 436 -15.12 -20.07 -14.92
C ILE A 436 -14.48 -21.19 -15.74
N ARG A 437 -15.09 -21.51 -16.88
CA ARG A 437 -14.59 -22.56 -17.75
C ARG A 437 -13.14 -22.27 -18.20
N PRO A 438 -12.26 -23.27 -18.28
CA PRO A 438 -10.90 -23.13 -18.79
C PRO A 438 -10.78 -22.37 -20.13
N LEU A 439 -11.73 -22.57 -21.04
CA LEU A 439 -11.81 -21.79 -22.29
C LEU A 439 -12.06 -20.29 -22.04
N THR A 440 -12.90 -19.94 -21.06
CA THR A 440 -13.11 -18.54 -20.66
C THR A 440 -11.84 -17.92 -20.09
N LEU A 441 -11.08 -18.66 -19.27
CA LEU A 441 -9.78 -18.22 -18.78
C LEU A 441 -8.78 -17.99 -19.94
N ALA A 442 -8.76 -18.88 -20.94
CA ALA A 442 -7.92 -18.72 -22.12
C ALA A 442 -8.30 -17.47 -22.94
N CYS A 443 -9.60 -17.15 -23.05
CA CYS A 443 -10.08 -15.90 -23.64
C CYS A 443 -9.59 -14.67 -22.87
N LEU A 444 -9.55 -14.71 -21.52
CA LEU A 444 -9.00 -13.61 -20.73
C LEU A 444 -7.52 -13.38 -21.05
N PHE A 445 -6.71 -14.45 -21.15
CA PHE A 445 -5.32 -14.34 -21.59
C PHE A 445 -5.20 -13.78 -23.02
N TYR A 446 -6.08 -14.19 -23.93
CA TYR A 446 -6.15 -13.63 -25.28
C TYR A 446 -6.46 -12.12 -25.27
N LEU A 447 -7.43 -11.68 -24.46
CA LEU A 447 -7.81 -10.27 -24.34
C LEU A 447 -6.68 -9.41 -23.76
N VAL A 448 -5.89 -9.93 -22.81
CA VAL A 448 -4.71 -9.22 -22.32
C VAL A 448 -3.63 -9.10 -23.40
N SER A 449 -3.54 -10.10 -24.28
CA SER A 449 -2.62 -10.20 -25.43
C SER A 449 -1.23 -9.63 -25.11
N THR A 450 -0.54 -10.29 -24.18
CA THR A 450 0.81 -9.86 -23.80
C THR A 450 1.86 -10.44 -24.75
N ASN A 451 3.06 -9.87 -24.74
CA ASN A 451 4.19 -10.40 -25.49
C ASN A 451 5.42 -10.49 -24.59
N PHE A 452 6.43 -11.23 -25.04
CA PHE A 452 7.63 -11.44 -24.23
C PHE A 452 8.33 -10.14 -23.83
N LYS A 453 8.27 -9.08 -24.67
CA LYS A 453 8.86 -7.78 -24.34
C LYS A 453 8.14 -7.13 -23.15
N ARG A 454 6.80 -7.16 -23.13
CA ARG A 454 5.99 -6.67 -22.01
C ARG A 454 6.24 -7.48 -20.73
N ILE A 455 6.27 -8.81 -20.82
CA ILE A 455 6.59 -9.69 -19.67
C ILE A 455 8.01 -9.38 -19.14
N LYS A 456 9.03 -9.35 -20.01
CA LYS A 456 10.43 -9.08 -19.65
C LYS A 456 10.61 -7.73 -18.95
N ASN A 457 9.87 -6.71 -19.41
CA ASN A 457 9.91 -5.38 -18.82
C ASN A 457 9.07 -5.26 -17.54
N LEU A 458 8.46 -6.36 -17.06
CA LEU A 458 7.50 -6.36 -15.96
C LEU A 458 6.33 -5.41 -16.22
N GLU A 459 5.98 -5.22 -17.48
CA GLU A 459 4.79 -4.48 -17.91
C GLU A 459 3.55 -5.35 -17.80
N PHE A 460 3.71 -6.68 -17.75
CA PHE A 460 2.67 -7.67 -17.46
C PHE A 460 3.03 -8.55 -16.25
N ILE A 461 2.05 -8.82 -15.39
CA ILE A 461 2.10 -9.82 -14.30
C ILE A 461 0.80 -10.62 -14.28
N GLU A 462 0.79 -11.78 -13.61
CA GLU A 462 -0.40 -12.64 -13.48
C GLU A 462 -1.65 -11.88 -13.04
N GLU A 463 -1.51 -10.91 -12.13
CA GLU A 463 -2.62 -10.09 -11.66
C GLU A 463 -3.34 -9.28 -12.74
N ASP A 464 -2.67 -9.04 -13.88
CA ASP A 464 -3.27 -8.32 -15.00
C ASP A 464 -4.48 -9.07 -15.60
N ILE A 465 -4.58 -10.39 -15.38
CA ILE A 465 -5.72 -11.22 -15.80
C ILE A 465 -6.94 -10.88 -14.94
N TYR A 466 -6.77 -10.79 -13.62
CA TYR A 466 -7.84 -10.43 -12.69
C TYR A 466 -8.32 -9.00 -12.94
N ASP A 467 -7.43 -8.09 -13.34
CA ASP A 467 -7.82 -6.73 -13.72
C ASP A 467 -8.74 -6.71 -14.95
N VAL A 468 -8.43 -7.50 -16.00
CA VAL A 468 -9.32 -7.61 -17.17
C VAL A 468 -10.65 -8.22 -16.79
N ALA A 469 -10.64 -9.25 -15.95
CA ALA A 469 -11.87 -9.83 -15.45
C ALA A 469 -12.73 -8.85 -14.65
N ARG A 470 -12.11 -8.03 -13.79
CA ARG A 470 -12.83 -6.99 -13.03
C ARG A 470 -13.45 -5.93 -13.94
N ILE A 471 -12.81 -5.61 -15.07
CA ILE A 471 -13.38 -4.73 -16.10
C ILE A 471 -14.59 -5.40 -16.78
N LEU A 472 -14.56 -6.71 -16.98
CA LEU A 472 -15.63 -7.48 -17.62
C LEU A 472 -16.77 -7.86 -16.67
N GLN A 473 -16.53 -7.85 -15.35
CA GLN A 473 -17.50 -8.25 -14.32
C GLN A 473 -18.85 -7.49 -14.40
N PRO A 474 -18.91 -6.17 -14.66
CA PRO A 474 -20.18 -5.48 -14.84
C PRO A 474 -21.00 -5.99 -16.04
N PHE A 475 -20.33 -6.62 -17.02
CA PHE A 475 -20.95 -7.14 -18.24
C PHE A 475 -21.28 -8.63 -18.13
N SER A 476 -20.77 -9.34 -17.10
CA SER A 476 -21.13 -10.73 -16.81
C SER A 476 -20.83 -11.09 -15.37
N PHE A 477 -21.85 -11.59 -14.67
CA PHE A 477 -21.79 -12.10 -13.30
C PHE A 477 -20.83 -13.29 -13.12
N ARG A 478 -20.32 -13.87 -14.22
CA ARG A 478 -19.40 -15.01 -14.18
C ARG A 478 -17.97 -14.63 -13.81
N PHE A 479 -17.53 -13.38 -14.05
CA PHE A 479 -16.15 -12.95 -13.79
C PHE A 479 -15.91 -12.60 -12.31
N VAL A 480 -15.96 -13.61 -11.44
CA VAL A 480 -15.60 -13.48 -10.02
C VAL A 480 -14.11 -13.80 -9.84
N GLU A 481 -13.37 -12.93 -9.14
CA GLU A 481 -11.91 -13.03 -8.99
C GLU A 481 -11.46 -14.37 -8.37
N SER A 482 -12.20 -14.87 -7.36
CA SER A 482 -11.95 -16.17 -6.73
C SER A 482 -12.05 -17.33 -7.73
N GLU A 483 -13.05 -17.32 -8.60
CA GLU A 483 -13.30 -18.39 -9.56
C GLU A 483 -12.24 -18.43 -10.66
N ILE A 484 -11.74 -17.27 -11.08
CA ILE A 484 -10.61 -17.19 -12.01
C ILE A 484 -9.36 -17.77 -11.37
N GLY A 485 -9.13 -17.47 -10.08
CA GLY A 485 -8.04 -18.04 -9.30
C GLY A 485 -8.13 -19.57 -9.18
N ASN A 486 -9.34 -20.09 -8.95
CA ASN A 486 -9.60 -21.52 -8.86
C ASN A 486 -9.32 -22.23 -10.19
N THR A 487 -9.85 -21.71 -11.31
CA THR A 487 -9.60 -22.27 -12.65
C THR A 487 -8.12 -22.21 -13.02
N LEU A 488 -7.44 -21.09 -12.74
CA LEU A 488 -6.02 -20.94 -13.03
C LEU A 488 -5.19 -21.93 -12.21
N SER A 489 -5.50 -22.10 -10.92
CA SER A 489 -4.81 -23.06 -10.04
C SER A 489 -5.00 -24.50 -10.51
N ALA A 490 -6.24 -24.89 -10.85
CA ALA A 490 -6.54 -26.22 -11.38
C ALA A 490 -5.80 -26.49 -12.71
N LEU A 491 -5.72 -25.49 -13.59
CA LEU A 491 -4.99 -25.60 -14.84
C LEU A 491 -3.47 -25.73 -14.59
N GLN A 492 -2.92 -24.97 -13.64
CA GLN A 492 -1.52 -25.08 -13.24
C GLN A 492 -1.21 -26.49 -12.70
N GLU A 493 -2.08 -27.07 -11.88
CA GLU A 493 -1.91 -28.42 -11.33
C GLU A 493 -1.84 -29.50 -12.41
N ILE A 494 -2.60 -29.37 -13.50
CA ILE A 494 -2.51 -30.29 -14.65
C ILE A 494 -1.22 -30.09 -15.46
N ILE A 495 -0.77 -28.84 -15.59
CA ILE A 495 0.40 -28.51 -16.42
C ILE A 495 1.71 -28.84 -15.70
N ILE A 496 1.80 -28.66 -14.38
CA ILE A 496 3.04 -28.86 -13.60
C ILE A 496 3.70 -30.21 -13.91
N PRO A 497 3.03 -31.38 -13.76
CA PRO A 497 3.65 -32.68 -14.01
C PRO A 497 4.21 -32.83 -15.42
N ARG A 498 3.57 -32.21 -16.42
CA ARG A 498 3.98 -32.26 -17.83
C ARG A 498 5.24 -31.45 -18.12
N LEU A 499 5.54 -30.46 -17.27
CA LEU A 499 6.72 -29.61 -17.36
C LEU A 499 7.89 -30.06 -16.47
N GLU A 500 7.68 -31.00 -15.53
CA GLU A 500 8.76 -31.55 -14.67
C GLU A 500 9.90 -32.20 -15.47
N LYS A 501 9.65 -32.63 -16.71
CA LYS A 501 10.70 -33.16 -17.60
C LYS A 501 11.79 -32.14 -17.95
N TYR A 502 11.55 -30.84 -17.74
CA TYR A 502 12.52 -29.79 -17.99
C TYR A 502 13.30 -29.47 -16.70
N SER A 503 14.59 -29.81 -16.64
CA SER A 503 15.43 -29.70 -15.43
C SER A 503 15.38 -28.31 -14.77
N ASN A 504 15.44 -27.24 -15.56
CA ASN A 504 15.34 -25.86 -15.06
C ASN A 504 13.98 -25.54 -14.41
N PHE A 505 12.89 -26.17 -14.87
CA PHE A 505 11.57 -26.04 -14.28
C PHE A 505 11.42 -26.92 -13.02
N ALA A 506 11.93 -28.16 -13.06
CA ALA A 506 11.80 -29.11 -11.97
C ALA A 506 12.41 -28.60 -10.66
N SER A 507 13.53 -27.87 -10.77
CA SER A 507 14.26 -27.26 -9.64
C SER A 507 13.54 -26.08 -8.94
N LEU A 508 12.40 -25.63 -9.46
CA LEU A 508 11.66 -24.49 -8.91
C LEU A 508 10.78 -24.87 -7.72
N SER A 509 10.53 -23.91 -6.81
CA SER A 509 9.48 -24.09 -5.80
C SER A 509 8.10 -24.15 -6.45
N LEU A 510 7.09 -24.69 -5.75
CA LEU A 510 5.73 -24.78 -6.28
C LEU A 510 5.17 -23.41 -6.73
N GLU A 511 5.44 -22.36 -5.95
CA GLU A 511 5.04 -20.99 -6.28
C GLU A 511 5.75 -20.46 -7.54
N GLU A 512 7.05 -20.76 -7.68
CA GLU A 512 7.81 -20.40 -8.88
C GLU A 512 7.31 -21.16 -10.13
N LYS A 513 6.97 -22.44 -9.99
CA LYS A 513 6.39 -23.28 -11.06
C LYS A 513 5.06 -22.70 -11.56
N ARG A 514 4.15 -22.37 -10.64
CA ARG A 514 2.87 -21.73 -10.95
C ARG A 514 3.06 -20.43 -11.74
N ARG A 515 3.98 -19.56 -11.30
CA ARG A 515 4.31 -18.31 -12.03
C ARG A 515 4.86 -18.54 -13.44
N VAL A 516 5.75 -19.52 -13.62
CA VAL A 516 6.28 -19.87 -14.96
C VAL A 516 5.13 -20.27 -15.88
N ILE A 517 4.20 -21.11 -15.41
CA ILE A 517 3.02 -21.53 -16.18
C ILE A 517 2.14 -20.33 -16.52
N SER A 518 1.88 -19.43 -15.58
CA SER A 518 1.12 -18.20 -15.85
C SER A 518 1.74 -17.38 -16.99
N TYR A 519 3.08 -17.27 -17.05
CA TYR A 519 3.75 -16.61 -18.17
C TYR A 519 3.65 -17.37 -19.49
N LEU A 520 3.74 -18.71 -19.47
CA LEU A 520 3.56 -19.55 -20.66
C LEU A 520 2.13 -19.46 -21.20
N LEU A 521 1.12 -19.52 -20.34
CA LEU A 521 -0.29 -19.29 -20.71
C LEU A 521 -0.46 -17.91 -21.34
N SER A 522 0.10 -16.89 -20.72
CA SER A 522 0.04 -15.52 -21.25
C SER A 522 0.68 -15.36 -22.63
N LEU A 523 1.74 -16.14 -22.91
CA LEU A 523 2.42 -16.14 -24.20
C LEU A 523 1.66 -16.94 -25.25
N TYR A 524 1.12 -18.11 -24.90
CA TYR A 524 0.64 -19.09 -25.88
C TYR A 524 -0.87 -19.19 -26.01
N SER A 525 -1.64 -18.93 -24.96
CA SER A 525 -3.11 -18.88 -25.03
C SER A 525 -3.61 -18.02 -26.20
N PRO A 526 -3.00 -16.85 -26.52
CA PRO A 526 -3.46 -16.05 -27.65
C PRO A 526 -3.31 -16.72 -29.02
N TYR A 527 -2.33 -17.61 -29.17
CA TYR A 527 -2.04 -18.29 -30.44
C TYR A 527 -2.86 -19.57 -30.63
N ILE A 528 -3.24 -20.23 -29.53
CA ILE A 528 -3.99 -21.50 -29.58
C ILE A 528 -5.51 -21.31 -29.47
N ILE A 529 -6.00 -20.11 -29.16
CA ILE A 529 -7.43 -19.88 -28.85
C ILE A 529 -8.35 -20.26 -30.01
N THR A 530 -7.98 -19.92 -31.24
CA THR A 530 -8.76 -20.24 -32.44
C THR A 530 -8.85 -21.74 -32.66
N ASP A 531 -7.76 -22.46 -32.41
CA ASP A 531 -7.73 -23.92 -32.54
C ASP A 531 -8.46 -24.62 -31.41
N LEU A 532 -8.42 -24.06 -30.19
CA LEU A 532 -9.20 -24.54 -29.05
C LEU A 532 -10.70 -24.52 -29.34
N PHE A 533 -11.21 -23.42 -29.89
CA PHE A 533 -12.64 -23.33 -30.25
C PHE A 533 -13.03 -24.29 -31.38
N LYS A 534 -12.17 -24.46 -32.39
CA LYS A 534 -12.39 -25.46 -33.45
C LYS A 534 -12.46 -26.87 -32.87
N THR A 535 -11.46 -27.27 -32.09
CA THR A 535 -11.41 -28.61 -31.48
C THR A 535 -12.57 -28.83 -30.51
N TRP A 536 -12.91 -27.85 -29.66
CA TRP A 536 -14.04 -27.94 -28.75
C TRP A 536 -15.38 -28.13 -29.49
N SER A 537 -15.59 -27.39 -30.59
CA SER A 537 -16.80 -27.50 -31.41
C SER A 537 -16.98 -28.87 -32.08
N VAL A 538 -15.88 -29.61 -32.29
CA VAL A 538 -15.90 -30.98 -32.84
C VAL A 538 -16.17 -32.02 -31.75
N ILE A 539 -15.67 -31.79 -30.52
CA ILE A 539 -15.86 -32.72 -29.39
C ILE A 539 -17.32 -32.65 -28.86
N HIS A 540 -18.00 -31.53 -29.03
CA HIS A 540 -19.34 -31.26 -28.46
C HIS A 540 -20.45 -31.18 -29.54
N ARG A 541 -20.15 -31.54 -30.78
CA ARG A 541 -21.13 -31.99 -31.77
C ARG A 541 -21.19 -33.51 -31.70
#